data_AF-A0A554J672-F1
#
_entry.id   AF-A0A554J672-F1
#
_cell.length_a   1.000
_cell.length_b   1.000
_cell.length_c   1.000
_cell.angle_alpha   90.00
_cell.angle_beta   90.00
_cell.angle_gamma   90.00
#
_symmetry.space_group_name_H-M   'P 1'
#
loop_
_entity.id
_entity.type
_entity.pdbx_description
1 polymer ?
#
loop_
_entity_poly.entity_id
_entity_poly.type
_entity_poly.pdbx_seq_one_letter_code
_entity_poly.pdbx_strand_id
1 'polypeptide(L)'
;MVDTHCHLTFPQYDADREQILRRAADVGVRTIINPGTDLVQSRAASALASAARTEAPTILAAVGVHPQDVGEVTEESFQEITRLAQDPHVVAIGEVGLERSARSPSLDAQTPWLTRFLQLANDVQKPVLFHVRDAHTELRSLLEKSAVSVRGVVHCFSGSMDDARWYTERGLSLGITGIV
;
A
#
# COMPACT_ATOMS: atom_id res chain seq x y z
N MET A 1 -15.00 0.35 12.73
CA MET A 1 -13.53 0.37 12.68
C MET A 1 -13.07 0.11 11.24
N VAL A 2 -11.97 0.72 10.80
CA VAL A 2 -11.35 0.49 9.49
C VAL A 2 -9.97 -0.09 9.72
N ASP A 3 -9.66 -1.21 9.08
CA ASP A 3 -8.31 -1.74 8.97
C ASP A 3 -7.71 -1.21 7.66
N THR A 4 -6.70 -0.35 7.76
CA THR A 4 -6.12 0.35 6.61
C THR A 4 -5.07 -0.49 5.87
N HIS A 5 -4.67 -1.66 6.38
CA HIS A 5 -3.61 -2.47 5.76
C HIS A 5 -3.66 -3.94 6.19
N CYS A 6 -4.31 -4.77 5.38
CA CYS A 6 -4.44 -6.21 5.67
C CYS A 6 -4.23 -7.07 4.42
N HIS A 7 -3.25 -7.98 4.43
CA HIS A 7 -2.95 -8.86 3.28
C HIS A 7 -3.82 -10.14 3.28
N LEU A 8 -5.12 -9.99 3.04
CA LEU A 8 -6.07 -11.10 2.94
C LEU A 8 -5.82 -12.02 1.73
N THR A 9 -5.17 -11.53 0.69
CA THR A 9 -4.87 -12.29 -0.54
C THR A 9 -3.70 -13.26 -0.40
N PHE A 10 -3.01 -13.24 0.73
CA PHE A 10 -1.90 -14.15 0.97
C PHE A 10 -2.38 -15.60 1.17
N PRO A 11 -1.61 -16.61 0.70
CA PRO A 11 -2.05 -18.00 0.70
C PRO A 11 -2.39 -18.57 2.08
N GLN A 12 -1.78 -18.03 3.14
CA GLN A 12 -2.02 -18.45 4.53
C GLN A 12 -3.49 -18.29 4.95
N TYR A 13 -4.25 -17.45 4.25
CA TYR A 13 -5.66 -17.18 4.56
C TYR A 13 -6.64 -17.87 3.61
N ASP A 14 -6.18 -18.61 2.58
CA ASP A 14 -7.08 -19.20 1.58
C ASP A 14 -8.11 -20.16 2.18
N ALA A 15 -7.73 -20.91 3.21
CA ALA A 15 -8.58 -21.93 3.82
C ALA A 15 -9.73 -21.35 4.65
N ASP A 16 -9.56 -20.15 5.24
CA ASP A 16 -10.48 -19.61 6.24
C ASP A 16 -10.78 -18.10 6.09
N ARG A 17 -10.40 -17.46 4.98
CA ARG A 17 -10.63 -16.03 4.69
C ARG A 17 -12.04 -15.57 5.01
N GLU A 18 -13.06 -16.32 4.57
CA GLU A 18 -14.47 -15.99 4.82
C GLU A 18 -14.81 -15.99 6.32
N GLN A 19 -14.24 -16.93 7.08
CA GLN A 19 -14.44 -17.02 8.52
C GLN A 19 -13.71 -15.88 9.24
N ILE A 20 -12.49 -15.54 8.81
CA ILE A 20 -11.73 -14.39 9.31
C ILE A 20 -12.56 -13.10 9.13
N LEU A 21 -13.14 -12.89 7.95
CA LEU A 21 -13.93 -11.70 7.65
C LEU A 21 -15.19 -11.60 8.51
N ARG A 22 -15.90 -12.71 8.75
CA ARG A 22 -17.05 -12.74 9.66
C ARG A 22 -16.64 -12.40 11.10
N ARG A 23 -15.56 -13.02 11.60
CA ARG A 23 -15.01 -12.71 12.94
C ARG A 23 -14.61 -11.24 13.06
N ALA A 24 -14.04 -10.65 12.00
CA ALA A 24 -13.71 -9.23 11.95
C ALA A 24 -14.97 -8.34 12.03
N ALA A 25 -16.04 -8.71 11.31
CA ALA A 25 -17.32 -8.00 11.38
C ALA A 25 -17.96 -8.07 12.77
N ASP A 26 -17.89 -9.24 13.43
CA ASP A 26 -18.43 -9.45 14.78
C ASP A 26 -17.79 -8.53 15.83
N VAL A 27 -16.51 -8.18 15.66
CA VAL A 27 -15.79 -7.23 16.52
C VAL A 27 -15.83 -5.79 16.01
N GLY A 28 -16.65 -5.50 14.99
CA GLY A 28 -16.92 -4.13 14.52
C GLY A 28 -15.96 -3.59 13.45
N VAL A 29 -15.13 -4.43 12.82
CA VAL A 29 -14.43 -4.07 11.58
C VAL A 29 -15.45 -3.96 10.46
N ARG A 30 -15.50 -2.82 9.78
CA ARG A 30 -16.49 -2.54 8.72
C ARG A 30 -15.85 -2.34 7.36
N THR A 31 -14.59 -1.94 7.32
CA THR A 31 -13.84 -1.75 6.08
C THR A 31 -12.41 -2.27 6.26
N ILE A 32 -11.90 -2.93 5.24
CA ILE A 32 -10.51 -3.42 5.17
C ILE A 32 -9.92 -2.96 3.84
N ILE A 33 -8.71 -2.39 3.88
CA ILE A 33 -7.92 -2.10 2.68
C ILE A 33 -6.88 -3.22 2.51
N ASN A 34 -6.96 -3.95 1.40
CA ASN A 34 -6.04 -5.02 1.04
C ASN A 34 -5.03 -4.52 -0.01
N PRO A 35 -3.77 -4.27 0.35
CA PRO A 35 -2.75 -3.88 -0.60
C PRO A 35 -2.18 -5.09 -1.36
N GLY A 36 -1.92 -4.89 -2.65
CA GLY A 36 -1.05 -5.74 -3.43
C GLY A 36 0.43 -5.40 -3.19
N THR A 37 1.30 -6.41 -3.20
CA THR A 37 2.76 -6.25 -3.07
C THR A 37 3.50 -6.44 -4.39
N ASP A 38 2.83 -7.00 -5.40
CA ASP A 38 3.32 -7.19 -6.76
C ASP A 38 2.11 -7.17 -7.73
N LEU A 39 2.32 -7.45 -9.02
CA LEU A 39 1.23 -7.50 -9.99
C LEU A 39 0.21 -8.62 -9.70
N VAL A 40 0.66 -9.81 -9.28
CA VAL A 40 -0.19 -10.96 -8.99
C VAL A 40 -1.09 -10.65 -7.79
N GLN A 41 -0.50 -10.13 -6.71
CA GLN A 41 -1.20 -9.70 -5.50
C GLN A 41 -2.10 -8.49 -5.78
N SER A 42 -1.69 -7.55 -6.63
CA SER A 42 -2.53 -6.41 -7.04
C SER A 42 -3.78 -6.88 -7.79
N ARG A 43 -3.65 -7.85 -8.71
CA ARG A 43 -4.80 -8.47 -9.39
C ARG A 43 -5.71 -9.20 -8.39
N ALA A 44 -5.14 -9.97 -7.48
CA ALA A 44 -5.90 -10.68 -6.45
C ALA A 44 -6.64 -9.69 -5.52
N ALA A 45 -5.99 -8.60 -5.13
CA ALA A 45 -6.57 -7.55 -4.29
C ALA A 45 -7.76 -6.89 -4.98
N SER A 46 -7.59 -6.49 -6.24
CA SER A 46 -8.66 -5.90 -7.05
C SER A 46 -9.83 -6.88 -7.21
N ALA A 47 -9.57 -8.16 -7.51
CA ALA A 47 -10.61 -9.17 -7.65
C ALA A 47 -11.37 -9.41 -6.33
N LEU A 48 -10.64 -9.45 -5.20
CA LEU A 48 -11.23 -9.62 -3.87
C LEU A 48 -12.11 -8.42 -3.48
N ALA A 49 -11.69 -7.20 -3.81
CA ALA A 49 -12.43 -5.98 -3.52
C ALA A 49 -13.72 -5.85 -4.35
N SER A 50 -13.72 -6.33 -5.59
CA SER A 50 -14.90 -6.34 -6.46
C SER A 50 -15.92 -7.45 -6.11
N ALA A 51 -15.62 -8.34 -5.18
CA ALA A 51 -16.53 -9.40 -4.77
C ALA A 51 -17.64 -8.85 -3.84
N ALA A 52 -18.90 -9.00 -4.25
CA ALA A 52 -20.05 -8.59 -3.44
C ALA A 52 -20.19 -9.44 -2.17
N ARG A 53 -20.37 -8.77 -1.02
CA ARG A 53 -20.49 -9.40 0.31
C ARG A 53 -21.56 -8.68 1.13
N THR A 54 -22.43 -9.43 1.81
CA THR A 54 -23.51 -8.89 2.67
C THR A 54 -23.22 -8.99 4.16
N GLU A 55 -22.46 -10.01 4.59
CA GLU A 55 -22.20 -10.33 6.01
C GLU A 55 -20.72 -10.16 6.38
N ALA A 56 -19.95 -9.45 5.58
CA ALA A 56 -18.51 -9.24 5.77
C ALA A 56 -18.15 -7.75 5.64
N PRO A 57 -16.98 -7.32 6.15
CA PRO A 57 -16.48 -5.97 5.94
C PRO A 57 -16.40 -5.65 4.45
N THR A 58 -16.62 -4.38 4.10
CA THR A 58 -16.30 -3.88 2.76
C THR A 58 -14.80 -4.02 2.54
N ILE A 59 -14.41 -4.67 1.44
CA ILE A 59 -13.00 -4.79 1.05
C ILE A 59 -12.73 -3.77 -0.04
N LEU A 60 -11.67 -2.99 0.16
CA LEU A 60 -11.12 -2.07 -0.82
C LEU A 60 -9.69 -2.54 -1.14
N ALA A 61 -9.20 -2.21 -2.32
CA ALA A 61 -7.86 -2.61 -2.76
C ALA A 61 -6.90 -1.42 -2.79
N ALA A 62 -5.62 -1.68 -2.56
CA ALA A 62 -4.54 -0.86 -3.07
C ALA A 62 -3.71 -1.70 -4.06
N VAL A 63 -3.18 -1.06 -5.10
CA VAL A 63 -2.36 -1.75 -6.11
C VAL A 63 -1.01 -1.06 -6.25
N GLY A 64 0.05 -1.85 -6.37
CA GLY A 64 1.41 -1.36 -6.34
C GLY A 64 2.43 -2.49 -6.35
N VAL A 65 3.70 -2.12 -6.17
CA VAL A 65 4.79 -3.08 -6.02
C VAL A 65 5.63 -2.68 -4.82
N HIS A 66 5.80 -3.63 -3.90
CA HIS A 66 6.56 -3.49 -2.67
C HIS A 66 8.04 -3.26 -3.00
N PRO A 67 8.79 -2.45 -2.21
CA PRO A 67 10.20 -2.16 -2.47
C PRO A 67 11.11 -3.38 -2.61
N GLN A 68 10.78 -4.52 -1.98
CA GLN A 68 11.54 -5.76 -2.16
C GLN A 68 11.43 -6.37 -3.56
N ASP A 69 10.31 -6.14 -4.25
CA ASP A 69 9.97 -6.81 -5.51
C ASP A 69 10.18 -5.91 -6.73
N VAL A 70 10.69 -4.69 -6.55
CA VAL A 70 10.90 -3.72 -7.65
C VAL A 70 11.89 -4.22 -8.72
N GLY A 71 12.74 -5.20 -8.38
CA GLY A 71 13.68 -5.81 -9.32
C GLY A 71 12.99 -6.60 -10.44
N GLU A 72 11.78 -7.07 -10.20
CA GLU A 72 10.98 -7.87 -11.14
C GLU A 72 9.99 -7.02 -11.95
N VAL A 73 9.96 -5.70 -11.72
CA VAL A 73 9.00 -4.82 -12.37
C VAL A 73 9.42 -4.58 -13.81
N THR A 74 8.51 -4.93 -14.72
CA THR A 74 8.60 -4.63 -16.15
C THR A 74 7.66 -3.49 -16.52
N GLU A 75 7.90 -2.87 -17.69
CA GLU A 75 6.98 -1.86 -18.22
C GLU A 75 5.56 -2.41 -18.41
N GLU A 76 5.44 -3.67 -18.88
CA GLU A 76 4.16 -4.35 -19.01
C GLU A 76 3.44 -4.49 -17.67
N SER A 77 4.17 -4.90 -16.62
CA SER A 77 3.58 -5.03 -15.28
C SER A 77 3.12 -3.69 -14.72
N PHE A 78 3.87 -2.62 -14.96
CA PHE A 78 3.52 -1.27 -14.52
C PHE A 78 2.28 -0.74 -15.26
N GLN A 79 2.16 -1.00 -16.57
CA GLN A 79 0.99 -0.63 -17.36
C GLN A 79 -0.27 -1.36 -16.90
N GLU A 80 -0.16 -2.64 -16.54
CA GLU A 80 -1.29 -3.39 -16.01
C GLU A 80 -1.70 -2.89 -14.62
N ILE A 81 -0.75 -2.56 -13.73
CA ILE A 81 -1.07 -1.93 -12.44
C ILE A 81 -1.77 -0.57 -12.67
N THR A 82 -1.32 0.20 -13.67
CA THR A 82 -1.97 1.45 -14.06
C THR A 82 -3.42 1.26 -14.49
N ARG A 83 -3.73 0.17 -15.22
CA ARG A 83 -5.11 -0.20 -15.56
C ARG A 83 -5.90 -0.57 -14.30
N LEU A 84 -5.36 -1.43 -13.43
CA LEU A 84 -6.02 -1.81 -12.18
C LEU A 84 -6.31 -0.60 -11.30
N ALA A 85 -5.40 0.37 -11.27
CA ALA A 85 -5.54 1.62 -10.54
C ALA A 85 -6.71 2.49 -11.01
N GLN A 86 -7.41 2.16 -12.10
CA GLN A 86 -8.62 2.86 -12.53
C GLN A 86 -9.91 2.22 -11.97
N ASP A 87 -9.85 1.01 -11.42
CA ASP A 87 -11.02 0.34 -10.82
C ASP A 87 -11.57 1.15 -9.62
N PRO A 88 -12.89 1.33 -9.49
CA PRO A 88 -13.49 2.07 -8.38
C PRO A 88 -13.29 1.43 -7.00
N HIS A 89 -13.06 0.12 -6.91
CA HIS A 89 -12.76 -0.58 -5.65
C HIS A 89 -11.29 -0.47 -5.25
N VAL A 90 -10.41 -0.05 -6.18
CA VAL A 90 -9.01 0.27 -5.88
C VAL A 90 -8.97 1.72 -5.38
N VAL A 91 -8.59 1.93 -4.12
CA VAL A 91 -8.69 3.26 -3.46
C VAL A 91 -7.35 3.91 -3.18
N ALA A 92 -6.24 3.20 -3.39
CA ALA A 92 -4.89 3.71 -3.16
C ALA A 92 -3.87 3.08 -4.11
N ILE A 93 -2.74 3.77 -4.29
CA ILE A 93 -1.53 3.18 -4.87
C ILE A 93 -0.66 2.67 -3.72
N GLY A 94 -0.38 1.38 -3.70
CA GLY A 94 0.38 0.74 -2.65
C GLY A 94 0.15 -0.78 -2.63
N GLU A 95 1.03 -1.54 -1.98
CA GLU A 95 2.12 -1.07 -1.14
C GLU A 95 3.34 -0.66 -1.98
N VAL A 96 3.81 0.58 -1.81
CA VAL A 96 4.98 1.15 -2.52
C VAL A 96 5.83 1.91 -1.53
N GLY A 97 7.13 2.04 -1.77
CA GLY A 97 7.96 2.82 -0.87
C GLY A 97 9.44 2.51 -0.97
N LEU A 98 10.14 2.66 0.16
CA LEU A 98 11.57 2.42 0.26
C LEU A 98 11.88 1.53 1.47
N GLU A 99 12.74 0.53 1.27
CA GLU A 99 13.25 -0.31 2.35
C GLU A 99 14.75 -0.50 2.22
N ARG A 100 15.44 -0.52 3.38
CA ARG A 100 16.76 -1.15 3.50
C ARG A 100 16.65 -2.46 4.26
N SER A 101 16.85 -3.56 3.56
CA SER A 101 17.01 -4.89 4.18
C SER A 101 17.96 -5.76 3.37
N ALA A 102 18.38 -6.89 3.93
CA ALA A 102 19.18 -7.88 3.22
C ALA A 102 18.46 -8.49 2.00
N ARG A 103 17.13 -8.33 1.89
CA ARG A 103 16.29 -8.86 0.82
C ARG A 103 15.90 -7.82 -0.22
N SER A 104 16.03 -6.53 0.08
CA SER A 104 15.62 -5.46 -0.83
C SER A 104 16.71 -5.12 -1.85
N PRO A 105 16.35 -4.77 -3.10
CA PRO A 105 17.25 -4.10 -4.03
C PRO A 105 17.85 -2.81 -3.44
N SER A 106 18.85 -2.22 -4.10
CA SER A 106 19.40 -0.93 -3.65
C SER A 106 18.34 0.18 -3.71
N LEU A 107 18.48 1.22 -2.88
CA LEU A 107 17.59 2.38 -2.96
C LEU A 107 17.65 3.07 -4.34
N ASP A 108 18.79 2.99 -5.03
CA ASP A 108 18.94 3.49 -6.40
C ASP A 108 18.06 2.72 -7.41
N ALA A 109 17.81 1.42 -7.16
CA ALA A 109 16.88 0.63 -7.95
C ALA A 109 15.40 0.88 -7.56
N GLN A 110 15.13 1.16 -6.29
CA GLN A 110 13.77 1.41 -5.78
C GLN A 110 13.24 2.80 -6.15
N THR A 111 14.09 3.83 -6.09
CA THR A 111 13.68 5.24 -6.22
C THR A 111 13.02 5.59 -7.56
N PRO A 112 13.52 5.11 -8.74
CA PRO A 112 12.86 5.38 -10.01
C PRO A 112 11.44 4.81 -10.07
N TRP A 113 11.23 3.60 -9.54
CA TRP A 113 9.92 2.96 -9.49
C TRP A 113 8.96 3.68 -8.54
N LEU A 114 9.42 4.05 -7.34
CA LEU A 114 8.61 4.84 -6.43
C LEU A 114 8.18 6.16 -7.07
N THR A 115 9.09 6.85 -7.76
CA THR A 115 8.77 8.10 -8.49
C THR A 115 7.66 7.89 -9.50
N ARG A 116 7.69 6.79 -10.26
CA ARG A 116 6.62 6.44 -11.21
C ARG A 116 5.29 6.13 -10.53
N PHE A 117 5.30 5.44 -9.39
CA PHE A 117 4.07 5.19 -8.62
C PHE A 117 3.50 6.45 -7.99
N LEU A 118 4.33 7.40 -7.56
CA LEU A 118 3.89 8.71 -7.09
C LEU A 118 3.22 9.51 -8.21
N GLN A 119 3.79 9.47 -9.41
CA GLN A 119 3.17 10.09 -10.58
C GLN A 119 1.83 9.43 -10.91
N LEU A 120 1.77 8.09 -10.94
CA LEU A 120 0.53 7.35 -11.16
C LEU A 120 -0.54 7.75 -10.14
N ALA A 121 -0.20 7.79 -8.85
CA ALA A 121 -1.12 8.16 -7.78
C ALA A 121 -1.74 9.55 -8.00
N ASN A 122 -0.92 10.50 -8.47
CA ASN A 122 -1.41 11.81 -8.87
C ASN A 122 -2.29 11.74 -10.13
N ASP A 123 -1.90 11.00 -11.16
CA ASP A 123 -2.67 10.92 -12.41
C ASP A 123 -4.08 10.32 -12.17
N VAL A 124 -4.19 9.33 -11.28
CA VAL A 124 -5.49 8.75 -10.89
C VAL A 124 -6.13 9.40 -9.67
N GLN A 125 -5.50 10.45 -9.12
CA GLN A 125 -5.97 11.22 -7.94
C GLN A 125 -6.24 10.35 -6.69
N LYS A 126 -5.45 9.28 -6.49
CA LYS A 126 -5.57 8.36 -5.33
C LYS A 126 -4.45 8.57 -4.31
N PRO A 127 -4.72 8.37 -3.01
CA PRO A 127 -3.68 8.40 -1.99
C PRO A 127 -2.65 7.28 -2.15
N VAL A 128 -1.50 7.44 -1.51
CA VAL A 128 -0.41 6.45 -1.50
C VAL A 128 -0.35 5.73 -0.16
N LEU A 129 -0.16 4.42 -0.19
CA LEU A 129 0.07 3.57 0.97
C LEU A 129 1.56 3.19 1.00
N PHE A 130 2.29 3.93 1.83
CA PHE A 130 3.76 3.97 1.87
C PHE A 130 4.34 2.92 2.82
N HIS A 131 5.19 2.06 2.26
CA HIS A 131 6.12 1.24 3.02
C HIS A 131 7.40 2.01 3.30
N VAL A 132 7.85 2.04 4.55
CA VAL A 132 9.18 2.54 4.87
C VAL A 132 9.82 1.68 5.94
N ARG A 133 11.02 1.18 5.66
CA ARG A 133 11.89 0.54 6.65
C ARG A 133 13.32 1.03 6.48
N ASP A 134 13.87 1.65 7.52
CA ASP A 134 15.24 2.19 7.57
C ASP A 134 15.61 3.13 6.40
N ALA A 135 14.60 3.78 5.81
CA ALA A 135 14.73 4.63 4.63
C ALA A 135 13.89 5.93 4.73
N HIS A 136 13.58 6.38 5.95
CA HIS A 136 12.77 7.59 6.17
C HIS A 136 13.42 8.84 5.60
N THR A 137 14.72 9.05 5.81
CA THR A 137 15.46 10.20 5.28
C THR A 137 15.37 10.28 3.76
N GLU A 138 15.51 9.15 3.08
CA GLU A 138 15.47 9.06 1.62
C GLU A 138 14.07 9.28 1.09
N LEU A 139 13.03 8.71 1.73
CA LEU A 139 11.66 8.98 1.35
C LEU A 139 11.34 10.47 1.52
N ARG A 140 11.72 11.08 2.66
CA ARG A 140 11.50 12.51 2.90
C ARG A 140 12.19 13.36 1.83
N SER A 141 13.47 13.12 1.55
CA SER A 141 14.19 13.81 0.48
C SER A 141 13.52 13.64 -0.89
N LEU A 142 13.01 12.45 -1.21
CA LEU A 142 12.31 12.21 -2.47
C LEU A 142 11.02 13.02 -2.54
N LEU A 143 10.21 13.02 -1.47
CA LEU A 143 8.96 13.76 -1.40
C LEU A 143 9.16 15.28 -1.42
N GLU A 144 10.25 15.81 -0.85
CA GLU A 144 10.57 17.25 -0.91
C GLU A 144 10.96 17.70 -2.31
N LYS A 145 11.66 16.84 -3.05
CA LYS A 145 12.07 17.11 -4.45
C LYS A 145 10.96 16.84 -5.44
N SER A 146 9.96 16.08 -5.04
CA SER A 146 8.83 15.72 -5.87
C SER A 146 7.93 16.93 -6.12
N ALA A 147 7.56 17.15 -7.38
CA ALA A 147 6.57 18.16 -7.74
C ALA A 147 5.13 17.71 -7.44
N VAL A 148 4.92 16.43 -7.11
CA VAL A 148 3.60 15.86 -6.82
C VAL A 148 3.28 15.95 -5.34
N SER A 149 2.14 16.60 -5.05
CA SER A 149 1.56 16.63 -3.70
C SER A 149 0.97 15.26 -3.39
N VAL A 150 1.42 14.64 -2.31
CA VAL A 150 1.01 13.28 -1.95
C VAL A 150 0.17 13.31 -0.68
N ARG A 151 -0.98 12.66 -0.75
CA ARG A 151 -1.79 12.28 0.41
C ARG A 151 -1.66 10.78 0.60
N GLY A 152 -1.76 10.29 1.82
CA GLY A 152 -1.46 8.88 2.05
C GLY A 152 -1.25 8.50 3.50
N VAL A 153 -0.84 7.26 3.67
CA VAL A 153 -0.53 6.66 4.97
C VAL A 153 0.87 6.07 4.89
N VAL A 154 1.73 6.39 5.86
CA VAL A 154 2.93 5.58 6.13
C VAL A 154 2.49 4.43 7.01
N HIS A 155 2.26 3.26 6.41
CA HIS A 155 1.70 2.12 7.14
C HIS A 155 2.77 1.50 8.04
N CYS A 156 2.34 0.84 9.12
CA CYS A 156 3.22 0.18 10.08
C CYS A 156 4.40 1.10 10.52
N PHE A 157 4.08 2.34 10.87
CA PHE A 157 5.08 3.37 11.14
C PHE A 157 5.98 2.95 12.31
N SER A 158 7.29 2.96 12.07
CA SER A 158 8.33 2.58 13.03
C SER A 158 9.51 3.57 13.03
N GLY A 159 9.28 4.78 12.50
CA GLY A 159 10.27 5.85 12.46
C GLY A 159 10.40 6.63 13.78
N SER A 160 11.24 7.67 13.76
CA SER A 160 11.42 8.55 14.91
C SER A 160 10.25 9.53 15.10
N MET A 161 10.17 10.18 16.26
CA MET A 161 9.22 11.27 16.49
C MET A 161 9.38 12.44 15.49
N ASP A 162 10.60 12.67 15.01
CA ASP A 162 10.85 13.71 14.02
C ASP A 162 10.34 13.29 12.63
N ASP A 163 10.47 12.01 12.27
CA ASP A 163 9.84 11.48 11.05
C ASP A 163 8.31 11.58 11.14
N ALA A 164 7.73 11.22 12.30
CA ALA A 164 6.30 11.31 12.54
C ALA A 164 5.76 12.75 12.36
N ARG A 165 6.43 13.73 12.97
CA ARG A 165 6.09 15.15 12.81
C ARG A 165 6.21 15.58 11.35
N TRP A 166 7.31 15.24 10.70
CA TRP A 166 7.54 15.63 9.31
C TRP A 166 6.43 15.14 8.38
N TYR A 167 6.00 13.88 8.52
CA TYR A 167 4.92 13.31 7.70
C TYR A 167 3.57 13.96 8.00
N THR A 168 3.22 14.12 9.28
CA THR A 168 1.92 14.65 9.70
C THR A 168 1.73 16.12 9.36
N GLU A 169 2.78 16.94 9.48
CA GLU A 169 2.79 18.35 9.05
C GLU A 169 2.54 18.53 7.54
N ARG A 170 2.77 17.47 6.75
CA ARG A 170 2.56 17.44 5.30
C ARG A 170 1.29 16.71 4.88
N GLY A 171 0.40 16.40 5.84
CA GLY A 171 -0.91 15.81 5.58
C GLY A 171 -0.89 14.31 5.31
N LEU A 172 0.21 13.61 5.65
CA LEU A 172 0.26 12.15 5.66
C LEU A 172 -0.18 11.61 7.03
N SER A 173 -0.92 10.51 7.02
CA SER A 173 -1.30 9.78 8.22
C SER A 173 -0.24 8.73 8.57
N LEU A 174 -0.18 8.33 9.85
CA LEU A 174 0.70 7.26 10.32
C LEU A 174 -0.15 6.04 10.68
N GLY A 175 0.17 4.88 10.12
CA GLY A 175 -0.48 3.62 10.43
C GLY A 175 0.15 2.99 11.66
N ILE A 176 -0.64 2.77 12.72
CA ILE A 176 -0.20 2.16 13.97
C ILE A 176 -0.74 0.72 14.03
N THR A 177 0.13 -0.26 14.27
CA THR A 177 -0.21 -1.69 14.27
C THR A 177 0.06 -2.31 15.65
N GLY A 178 0.11 -3.64 15.77
CA GLY A 178 0.48 -4.31 17.03
C GLY A 178 1.97 -4.35 17.35
N ILE A 179 2.83 -3.76 16.50
CA ILE A 179 4.30 -3.76 16.67
C ILE A 179 4.78 -2.60 17.57
N VAL A 180 3.88 -1.72 18.03
CA VAL A 180 4.20 -0.56 18.90
C VAL A 180 4.67 -0.94 20.29
#